data_AF-A0A1N6FQ54-F1
#
_entry.id   AF-A0A1N6FQ54-F1
#
_cell.length_a   1.000
_cell.length_b   1.000
_cell.length_c   1.000
_cell.angle_alpha   90.00
_cell.angle_beta   90.00
_cell.angle_gamma   90.00
#
_symmetry.space_group_name_H-M   'P 1'
#
loop_
_entity.id
_entity.type
_entity.pdbx_description
1 polymer ?
#
loop_
_entity_poly.entity_id
_entity_poly.type
_entity_poly.pdbx_seq_one_letter_code
_entity_poly.pdbx_strand_id
1 'polypeptide(L)'
;MTEIENQKATIIEVIPTSEFYFQRGITAFQKNEMDRAKKYFLRAVTLSKNEEESIFASCQLAICCQHTGDYNESIEILDELIEKNGDIFAEAYYFQANNYAFKDDLEQSLILVEQYLALDPEGDFVEEASELQETLKMELNEI
;
A
#
# COMPACT_ATOMS: atom_id res chain seq x y z
N MET A 1 -33.02 34.40 34.44
CA MET A 1 -32.74 34.49 32.99
C MET A 1 -31.24 34.38 32.85
N THR A 2 -30.76 33.26 32.32
CA THR A 2 -29.32 32.97 32.18
C THR A 2 -28.95 33.23 30.73
N GLU A 3 -28.07 34.21 30.50
CA GLU A 3 -27.54 34.54 29.17
C GLU A 3 -26.65 33.39 28.70
N ILE A 4 -27.05 32.73 27.61
CA ILE A 4 -26.21 31.76 26.91
C ILE A 4 -25.18 32.59 26.13
N GLU A 5 -23.96 32.63 26.63
CA GLU A 5 -22.81 33.23 25.94
C GLU A 5 -22.68 32.60 24.55
N ASN A 6 -22.81 33.44 23.54
CA ASN A 6 -22.72 33.09 22.13
C ASN A 6 -21.24 32.83 21.77
N GLN A 7 -20.70 31.67 22.16
CA GLN A 7 -19.38 31.22 21.75
C GLN A 7 -19.40 30.95 20.23
N LYS A 8 -18.88 31.90 19.45
CA LYS A 8 -18.69 31.72 18.00
C LYS A 8 -17.76 30.53 17.78
N ALA A 9 -18.29 29.44 17.21
CA ALA A 9 -17.48 28.29 16.83
C ALA A 9 -16.41 28.72 15.83
N THR A 10 -15.15 28.42 16.13
CA THR A 10 -14.04 28.63 15.19
C THR A 10 -14.21 27.71 14.01
N ILE A 11 -14.48 28.26 12.83
CA ILE A 11 -14.50 27.52 11.57
C ILE A 11 -13.03 27.30 11.18
N ILE A 12 -12.57 26.05 11.29
CA ILE A 12 -11.29 25.63 10.72
C ILE A 12 -11.57 25.18 9.29
N GLU A 13 -11.04 25.90 8.32
CA GLU A 13 -11.09 25.48 6.93
C GLU A 13 -10.14 24.28 6.75
N VAL A 14 -10.74 23.09 6.63
CA VAL A 14 -10.00 21.90 6.22
C VAL A 14 -10.08 21.86 4.70
N ILE A 15 -8.97 22.12 4.03
CA ILE A 15 -8.86 21.94 2.58
C ILE A 15 -8.55 20.45 2.36
N PRO A 16 -9.51 19.64 1.88
CA PRO A 16 -9.27 18.23 1.64
C PRO A 16 -8.32 18.08 0.44
N THR A 17 -7.08 17.65 0.70
CA THR A 17 -6.09 17.32 -0.33
C THR A 17 -5.64 15.88 -0.21
N SER A 18 -5.07 15.32 -1.28
CA SER A 18 -4.41 14.01 -1.23
C SER A 18 -3.43 13.93 -0.07
N GLU A 19 -2.49 14.88 -0.01
CA GLU A 19 -1.48 14.99 1.05
C GLU A 19 -2.08 15.04 2.47
N PHE A 20 -3.15 15.82 2.67
CA PHE A 20 -3.80 15.91 3.98
C PHE A 20 -4.32 14.54 4.45
N TYR A 21 -4.96 13.79 3.55
CA TYR A 21 -5.46 12.46 3.87
C TYR A 21 -4.34 11.43 3.96
N PHE A 22 -3.31 11.53 3.13
CA PHE A 22 -2.13 10.66 3.18
C PHE A 22 -1.46 10.73 4.56
N GLN A 23 -1.20 11.93 5.09
CA GLN A 23 -0.61 12.12 6.42
C GLN A 23 -1.49 11.55 7.54
N ARG A 24 -2.81 11.64 7.42
CA ARG A 24 -3.73 10.99 8.37
C ARG A 24 -3.72 9.48 8.24
N GLY A 25 -3.56 8.96 7.02
CA GLY A 25 -3.37 7.54 6.74
C GLY A 25 -2.14 7.00 7.45
N ILE A 26 -0.99 7.65 7.27
CA ILE A 26 0.27 7.30 7.94
C ILE A 26 0.11 7.34 9.47
N THR A 27 -0.50 8.40 10.00
CA THR A 27 -0.74 8.51 11.45
C THR A 27 -1.62 7.38 11.99
N ALA A 28 -2.65 6.99 11.24
CA ALA A 28 -3.53 5.87 11.61
C ALA A 28 -2.79 4.53 11.51
N PHE A 29 -2.00 4.33 10.46
CA PHE A 29 -1.17 3.14 10.24
C PHE A 29 -0.19 2.91 11.40
N GLN A 30 0.55 3.96 11.79
CA GLN A 30 1.50 3.92 12.92
C GLN A 30 0.82 3.61 14.27
N LYS A 31 -0.48 3.91 14.39
CA LYS A 31 -1.30 3.58 15.57
C LYS A 31 -1.97 2.21 15.46
N ASN A 32 -1.67 1.43 14.42
CA ASN A 32 -2.31 0.17 14.10
C ASN A 32 -3.84 0.27 13.88
N GLU A 33 -4.33 1.46 13.49
CA GLU A 33 -5.75 1.71 13.18
C GLU A 33 -6.03 1.41 11.69
N MET A 34 -5.82 0.16 11.27
CA MET A 34 -5.76 -0.21 9.84
C MET A 34 -7.03 0.16 9.04
N ASP A 35 -8.23 -0.08 9.59
CA ASP A 35 -9.49 0.32 8.94
C ASP A 35 -9.57 1.83 8.66
N ARG A 36 -9.00 2.65 9.55
CA ARG A 36 -8.97 4.10 9.39
C ARG A 36 -7.87 4.50 8.40
N ALA A 37 -6.72 3.83 8.45
CA ALA A 37 -5.64 4.02 7.49
C ALA A 37 -6.13 3.76 6.06
N LYS A 38 -6.77 2.60 5.80
CA LYS A 38 -7.40 2.26 4.50
C LYS A 38 -8.32 3.37 4.01
N LYS A 39 -9.25 3.83 4.86
CA LYS A 39 -10.19 4.92 4.50
C LYS A 39 -9.48 6.23 4.16
N TYR A 40 -8.40 6.56 4.86
CA TYR A 40 -7.65 7.78 4.58
C TYR A 40 -6.81 7.65 3.30
N PHE A 41 -6.12 6.53 3.08
CA PHE A 41 -5.36 6.33 1.84
C PHE A 41 -6.27 6.26 0.62
N LEU A 42 -7.44 5.62 0.70
CA LEU A 42 -8.44 5.67 -0.37
C LEU A 42 -8.90 7.11 -0.68
N ARG A 43 -9.05 7.94 0.36
CA ARG A 43 -9.33 9.38 0.17
C ARG A 43 -8.16 10.13 -0.47
N ALA A 44 -6.93 9.76 -0.14
CA ALA A 44 -5.75 10.33 -0.78
C ALA A 44 -5.70 9.98 -2.27
N VAL A 45 -5.87 8.70 -2.64
CA VAL A 45 -5.94 8.23 -4.04
C VAL A 45 -7.01 9.00 -4.82
N THR A 46 -8.23 9.10 -4.29
CA THR A 46 -9.34 9.80 -4.97
C THR A 46 -9.17 11.31 -5.11
N LEU A 47 -8.29 11.92 -4.31
CA LEU A 47 -7.98 13.35 -4.35
C LEU A 47 -6.63 13.66 -5.00
N SER A 48 -5.93 12.64 -5.49
CA SER A 48 -4.64 12.79 -6.17
C SER A 48 -4.77 13.68 -7.40
N LYS A 49 -3.80 14.57 -7.58
CA LYS A 49 -3.78 15.51 -8.71
C LYS A 49 -2.71 15.20 -9.75
N ASN A 50 -1.80 14.31 -9.40
CA ASN A 50 -0.72 13.87 -10.24
C ASN A 50 -0.47 12.37 -10.00
N GLU A 51 0.35 11.78 -10.87
CA GLU A 51 0.63 10.35 -10.88
C GLU A 51 1.40 9.90 -9.64
N GLU A 52 2.38 10.68 -9.21
CA GLU A 52 3.21 10.42 -8.02
C GLU A 52 2.35 10.29 -6.75
N GLU A 53 1.47 11.25 -6.49
CA GLU A 53 0.52 11.20 -5.36
C GLU A 53 -0.37 9.96 -5.42
N SER A 54 -0.83 9.61 -6.63
CA SER A 54 -1.68 8.42 -6.83
C SER A 54 -0.90 7.15 -6.55
N ILE A 55 0.35 7.03 -7.02
CA ILE A 55 1.21 5.85 -6.81
C ILE A 55 1.46 5.65 -5.33
N PHE A 56 1.95 6.66 -4.63
CA PHE A 56 2.28 6.54 -3.20
C PHE A 56 1.04 6.22 -2.36
N ALA A 57 -0.09 6.88 -2.62
CA ALA A 57 -1.32 6.64 -1.88
C ALA A 57 -1.90 5.24 -2.14
N SER A 58 -1.88 4.76 -3.38
CA SER A 58 -2.35 3.42 -3.74
C SER A 58 -1.44 2.33 -3.16
N CYS A 59 -0.12 2.52 -3.20
CA CYS A 59 0.83 1.59 -2.60
C CYS A 59 0.57 1.44 -1.08
N GLN A 60 0.42 2.56 -0.36
CA GLN A 60 0.10 2.51 1.07
C GLN A 60 -1.28 1.90 1.36
N LEU A 61 -2.25 2.07 0.45
CA LEU A 61 -3.54 1.40 0.56
C LEU A 61 -3.40 -0.13 0.42
N ALA A 62 -2.65 -0.60 -0.59
CA ALA A 62 -2.36 -2.01 -0.79
C ALA A 62 -1.66 -2.64 0.43
N ILE A 63 -0.66 -1.97 0.99
CA ILE A 63 0.02 -2.41 2.23
C ILE A 63 -0.98 -2.54 3.39
N CYS A 64 -1.90 -1.60 3.56
CA CYS A 64 -2.94 -1.72 4.58
C CYS A 64 -3.87 -2.94 4.34
N CYS A 65 -4.21 -3.22 3.08
CA CYS A 65 -4.98 -4.41 2.71
C CYS A 65 -4.22 -5.70 3.06
N GLN A 66 -2.91 -5.78 2.79
CA GLN A 66 -2.07 -6.90 3.22
C GLN A 66 -2.11 -7.11 4.74
N HIS A 67 -1.89 -6.04 5.51
CA HIS A 67 -1.90 -6.11 6.98
C HIS A 67 -3.25 -6.54 7.57
N THR A 68 -4.33 -6.36 6.84
CA THR A 68 -5.69 -6.75 7.27
C THR A 68 -6.12 -8.12 6.72
N GLY A 69 -5.27 -8.78 5.92
CA GLY A 69 -5.59 -10.05 5.27
C GLY A 69 -6.46 -9.92 4.02
N ASP A 70 -6.70 -8.69 3.55
CA ASP A 70 -7.47 -8.38 2.35
C ASP A 70 -6.59 -8.53 1.10
N TYR A 71 -5.96 -9.69 0.93
CA TYR A 71 -4.91 -9.92 -0.07
C TYR A 71 -5.39 -9.71 -1.52
N ASN A 72 -6.63 -10.10 -1.84
CA ASN A 72 -7.17 -9.90 -3.18
C ASN A 72 -7.33 -8.40 -3.51
N GLU A 73 -7.81 -7.59 -2.55
CA GLU A 73 -7.93 -6.14 -2.73
C GLU A 73 -6.55 -5.51 -2.89
N SER A 74 -5.55 -5.98 -2.14
CA SER A 74 -4.17 -5.53 -2.34
C SER A 74 -3.64 -5.89 -3.74
N ILE A 75 -3.89 -7.10 -4.22
CA ILE A 75 -3.45 -7.56 -5.55
C ILE A 75 -4.09 -6.69 -6.63
N GLU A 76 -5.40 -6.45 -6.57
CA GLU A 76 -6.12 -5.60 -7.54
C GLU A 76 -5.52 -4.19 -7.61
N ILE A 77 -5.20 -3.59 -6.47
CA ILE A 77 -4.57 -2.26 -6.43
C ILE A 77 -3.16 -2.27 -7.04
N LEU A 78 -2.38 -3.32 -6.77
CA LEU A 78 -1.01 -3.46 -7.29
C LEU A 78 -1.01 -3.74 -8.79
N ASP A 79 -1.95 -4.54 -9.28
CA ASP A 79 -2.18 -4.77 -10.72
C ASP A 79 -2.48 -3.44 -11.43
N GLU A 80 -3.40 -2.64 -10.91
CA GLU A 80 -3.70 -1.31 -11.47
C GLU A 80 -2.47 -0.40 -11.50
N LEU A 81 -1.62 -0.46 -10.48
CA LEU A 81 -0.37 0.31 -10.44
C LEU A 81 0.62 -0.15 -11.50
N ILE A 82 0.81 -1.46 -11.67
CA ILE A 82 1.70 -2.03 -12.66
C ILE A 82 1.18 -1.73 -14.07
N GLU A 83 -0.11 -1.93 -14.34
CA GLU A 83 -0.73 -1.68 -15.64
C GLU A 83 -0.60 -0.21 -16.07
N LYS A 84 -0.76 0.72 -15.13
CA LYS A 84 -0.76 2.16 -15.42
C LYS A 84 0.64 2.75 -15.53
N ASN A 85 1.53 2.39 -14.62
CA ASN A 85 2.83 3.04 -14.47
C ASN A 85 3.99 2.18 -15.00
N GLY A 86 3.70 0.94 -15.40
CA GLY A 86 4.70 -0.04 -15.83
C GLY A 86 5.72 -0.33 -14.72
N ASP A 87 6.94 -0.63 -15.15
CA ASP A 87 8.04 -1.04 -14.27
C ASP A 87 8.71 0.14 -13.52
N ILE A 88 8.11 1.34 -13.54
CA ILE A 88 8.67 2.51 -12.85
C ILE A 88 8.66 2.32 -11.33
N PHE A 89 7.67 1.58 -10.81
CA PHE A 89 7.54 1.28 -9.38
C PHE A 89 7.73 -0.22 -9.16
N ALA A 90 8.98 -0.67 -9.18
CA ALA A 90 9.35 -2.07 -9.11
C ALA A 90 8.85 -2.74 -7.83
N GLU A 91 8.77 -2.00 -6.72
CA GLU A 91 8.33 -2.48 -5.41
C GLU A 91 6.89 -3.02 -5.43
N ALA A 92 6.05 -2.60 -6.39
CA ALA A 92 4.73 -3.21 -6.57
C ALA A 92 4.80 -4.71 -6.80
N TYR A 93 5.79 -5.20 -7.56
CA TYR A 93 5.98 -6.63 -7.79
C TYR A 93 6.35 -7.38 -6.51
N TYR A 94 7.22 -6.80 -5.66
CA TYR A 94 7.55 -7.39 -4.37
C TYR A 94 6.36 -7.45 -3.42
N PHE A 95 5.58 -6.36 -3.30
CA PHE A 95 4.37 -6.38 -2.47
C PHE A 95 3.34 -7.35 -3.02
N GLN A 96 3.22 -7.48 -4.34
CA GLN A 96 2.29 -8.42 -4.94
C GLN A 96 2.73 -9.88 -4.70
N ALA A 97 4.03 -10.16 -4.79
CA ALA A 97 4.60 -11.47 -4.46
C ALA A 97 4.21 -11.89 -3.03
N ASN A 98 4.39 -11.00 -2.04
CA ASN A 98 3.99 -11.26 -0.67
C ASN A 98 2.50 -11.63 -0.53
N ASN A 99 1.61 -10.98 -1.28
CA ASN A 99 0.19 -11.35 -1.28
C ASN A 99 -0.05 -12.76 -1.81
N TYR A 100 0.62 -13.16 -2.88
CA TYR A 100 0.49 -14.51 -3.43
C TYR A 100 1.09 -15.55 -2.49
N ALA A 101 2.22 -15.26 -1.83
CA ALA A 101 2.79 -16.12 -0.79
C ALA A 101 1.79 -16.34 0.37
N PHE A 102 1.14 -15.29 0.88
CA PHE A 102 0.10 -15.42 1.92
C PHE A 102 -1.14 -16.21 1.46
N LYS A 103 -1.35 -16.34 0.15
CA LYS A 103 -2.44 -17.12 -0.45
C LYS A 103 -1.99 -18.54 -0.84
N ASP A 104 -0.80 -18.95 -0.44
CA ASP A 104 -0.15 -20.23 -0.80
C ASP A 104 0.04 -20.44 -2.32
N ASP A 105 0.03 -19.36 -3.11
CA ASP A 105 0.35 -19.40 -4.54
C ASP A 105 1.84 -19.11 -4.75
N LEU A 106 2.65 -20.11 -4.40
CA LEU A 106 4.11 -19.98 -4.33
C LEU A 106 4.75 -19.78 -5.71
N GLU A 107 4.16 -20.36 -6.76
CA GLU A 107 4.64 -20.22 -8.14
C GLU A 107 4.50 -18.77 -8.63
N GLN A 108 3.32 -18.18 -8.45
CA GLN A 108 3.09 -16.80 -8.84
C GLN A 108 3.90 -15.83 -7.99
N SER A 109 4.01 -16.10 -6.68
CA SER A 109 4.88 -15.32 -5.79
C SER A 109 6.33 -15.34 -6.25
N LEU A 110 6.85 -16.50 -6.66
CA LEU A 110 8.24 -16.65 -7.09
C LEU A 110 8.52 -15.85 -8.37
N ILE A 111 7.61 -15.88 -9.35
CA ILE A 111 7.73 -15.10 -10.59
C ILE A 111 7.82 -13.60 -10.27
N LEU A 112 6.96 -13.10 -9.38
CA LEU A 112 6.88 -11.69 -9.05
C LEU A 112 8.08 -11.19 -8.25
N VAL A 113 8.59 -11.98 -7.29
CA VAL A 113 9.78 -11.59 -6.54
C VAL A 113 11.04 -11.61 -7.42
N GLU A 114 11.12 -12.54 -8.38
CA GLU A 114 12.19 -12.56 -9.38
C GLU A 114 12.13 -11.36 -10.31
N GLN A 115 10.92 -10.94 -10.70
CA GLN A 115 10.71 -9.72 -11.48
C GLN A 115 11.19 -8.48 -10.72
N TYR A 116 10.86 -8.35 -9.43
CA TYR A 116 11.35 -7.25 -8.61
C TYR A 116 12.89 -7.21 -8.55
N LEU A 117 13.53 -8.32 -8.20
CA LEU A 117 15.00 -8.42 -8.10
C LEU A 117 15.71 -8.14 -9.42
N ALA A 118 15.06 -8.43 -10.56
CA ALA A 118 15.60 -8.13 -11.88
C ALA A 118 15.46 -6.64 -12.26
N LEU A 119 14.36 -6.00 -11.85
CA LEU A 119 14.09 -4.58 -12.14
C LEU A 119 14.89 -3.64 -11.24
N ASP A 120 15.00 -3.96 -9.95
CA ASP A 120 15.62 -3.11 -8.95
C ASP A 120 16.56 -3.90 -8.03
N PRO A 121 17.77 -4.26 -8.51
CA PRO A 121 18.73 -5.08 -7.77
C PRO A 121 19.44 -4.35 -6.60
N GLU A 122 19.25 -3.04 -6.47
CA GLU A 122 19.75 -2.22 -5.34
C GLU A 122 18.60 -1.55 -4.58
N GLY A 123 17.37 -2.04 -4.77
CA GLY A 123 16.17 -1.51 -4.16
C GLY A 123 16.08 -1.74 -2.65
N ASP A 124 15.17 -1.00 -2.02
CA ASP A 124 14.99 -0.99 -0.56
C ASP A 124 14.57 -2.35 0.03
N PHE A 125 14.00 -3.25 -0.77
CA PHE A 125 13.47 -4.56 -0.35
C PHE A 125 14.27 -5.75 -0.89
N VAL A 126 15.47 -5.54 -1.43
CA VAL A 126 16.25 -6.61 -2.08
C VAL A 126 16.63 -7.72 -1.11
N GLU A 127 16.95 -7.40 0.15
CA GLU A 127 17.28 -8.38 1.18
C GLU A 127 16.06 -9.26 1.47
N GLU A 128 14.91 -8.66 1.77
CA GLU A 128 13.67 -9.37 2.06
C GLU A 128 13.14 -10.15 0.84
N ALA A 129 13.27 -9.59 -0.36
CA ALA A 129 12.90 -10.26 -1.60
C ALA A 129 13.77 -11.49 -1.87
N SER A 130 15.07 -11.42 -1.57
CA SER A 130 15.98 -12.56 -1.71
C SER A 130 15.65 -13.66 -0.71
N GLU A 131 15.36 -13.31 0.55
CA GLU A 131 14.93 -14.27 1.57
C GLU A 131 13.61 -14.96 1.19
N LEU A 132 12.64 -14.19 0.67
CA LEU A 132 11.38 -14.72 0.16
C LEU A 132 11.64 -15.67 -1.01
N GLN A 133 12.48 -15.27 -1.98
CA GLN A 133 12.83 -16.11 -3.14
C GLN A 133 13.46 -17.44 -2.71
N GLU A 134 14.41 -17.42 -1.77
CA GLU A 134 15.05 -18.62 -1.24
C GLU A 134 14.04 -19.54 -0.56
N THR A 135 13.18 -18.99 0.29
CA THR A 135 12.12 -19.73 0.98
C THR A 135 11.18 -20.42 -0.01
N LEU A 136 10.66 -19.67 -1.00
CA LEU A 136 9.77 -20.19 -2.03
C LEU A 136 10.42 -21.32 -2.84
N LYS A 137 11.70 -21.16 -3.20
CA LYS A 137 12.46 -22.20 -3.92
C LYS A 137 12.66 -23.46 -3.08
N MET A 138 12.88 -23.34 -1.78
CA MET A 138 12.97 -24.51 -0.91
C MET A 138 11.64 -25.26 -0.88
N GLU A 139 10.54 -24.57 -0.61
CA GLU A 139 9.22 -25.19 -0.50
C GLU A 139 8.74 -25.84 -1.81
N LEU A 140 8.93 -25.17 -2.95
CA LEU A 140 8.56 -25.71 -4.27
C LEU A 140 9.40 -26.93 -4.68
N ASN A 141 10.63 -27.06 -4.18
CA ASN A 141 11.48 -28.22 -4.44
C ASN A 141 11.18 -29.41 -3.51
N GLU A 142 10.39 -29.22 -2.46
CA GLU A 142 9.95 -30.27 -1.53
C GLU A 142 8.65 -30.99 -1.98
N ILE A 143 8.01 -30.51 -3.06
CA ILE A 143 6.78 -31.06 -3.65
C ILE A 143 7.10 -32.02 -4.81
#